data_AF-B7ZYU9-F1
#
_entry.id   AF-B7ZYU9-F1
#
_cell.length_a   1.000
_cell.length_b   1.000
_cell.length_c   1.000
_cell.angle_alpha   90.00
_cell.angle_beta   90.00
_cell.angle_gamma   90.00
#
_symmetry.space_group_name_H-M   'P 1'
#
loop_
_entity.id
_entity.type
_entity.pdbx_description
1 polymer ?
#
loop_
_entity_poly.entity_id
_entity_poly.type
_entity_poly.pdbx_seq_one_letter_code
_entity_poly.pdbx_strand_id
1 'polypeptide(L)'
;MAQGVSLLTVDTTVPSMRPPACLDARGPRAHECVPARGGQLALLYAALYTVAAGAGGLKANVSGFGSDQFDGRDPREERAMVFFFNRFYFCVSLGSLFAVTVLVYVQDNVGRGWGYGVSAVAMALAVAVLVAGTPRYRYRRPQGSPLTAVGRVLAAAWRKRRLPLPADAAELHGFAAAKVAHTDRLR
;
A
#
# COMPACT_ATOMS: atom_id res chain seq x y z
N MET A 1 6.47 3.15 5.35
CA MET A 1 6.33 2.17 6.47
C MET A 1 7.43 2.36 7.51
N ALA A 2 8.68 1.94 7.26
CA ALA A 2 9.76 2.05 8.25
C ALA A 2 9.98 3.48 8.77
N GLN A 3 10.06 4.47 7.90
CA GLN A 3 10.20 5.89 8.29
C GLN A 3 9.02 6.40 9.14
N GLY A 4 7.79 5.99 8.83
CA GLY A 4 6.59 6.36 9.61
C GLY A 4 6.58 5.75 11.01
N VAL A 5 6.96 4.48 11.14
CA VAL A 5 7.11 3.80 12.44
C VAL A 5 8.27 4.40 13.24
N SER A 6 9.35 4.82 12.58
CA SER A 6 10.47 5.51 13.21
C SER A 6 10.04 6.85 13.80
N LEU A 7 9.29 7.65 13.03
CA LEU A 7 8.72 8.92 13.48
C LEU A 7 7.76 8.73 14.66
N LEU A 8 6.88 7.72 14.59
CA LEU A 8 6.01 7.34 15.71
C LEU A 8 6.81 6.89 16.94
N THR A 9 7.92 6.17 16.75
CA THR A 9 8.78 5.73 17.85
C THR A 9 9.48 6.93 18.49
N VAL A 10 9.98 7.89 17.71
CA VAL A 10 10.58 9.13 18.23
C VAL A 10 9.56 9.98 18.98
N ASP A 11 8.37 10.19 18.41
CA ASP A 11 7.26 10.89 19.05
C ASP A 11 6.83 10.22 20.37
N THR A 12 6.94 8.89 20.44
CA THR A 12 6.53 8.10 21.60
C THR A 12 7.65 7.79 22.60
N THR A 13 8.90 8.06 22.28
CA THR A 13 10.03 7.81 23.19
C THR A 13 10.64 9.08 23.75
N VAL A 14 10.47 10.22 23.07
CA VAL A 14 11.00 11.50 23.53
C VAL A 14 9.96 12.19 24.44
N PRO A 15 10.22 12.31 25.77
CA PRO A 15 9.28 12.94 26.71
C PRO A 15 9.03 14.42 26.43
N SER A 16 9.86 15.08 25.62
CA SER A 16 9.68 16.47 25.16
C SER A 16 8.65 16.60 24.02
N MET A 17 8.38 15.52 23.27
CA MET A 17 7.42 15.51 22.16
C MET A 17 6.04 14.98 22.56
N ARG A 18 5.89 14.51 23.81
CA ARG A 18 4.59 14.16 24.39
C ARG A 18 4.02 15.31 25.22
N PRO A 19 2.70 15.53 25.22
CA PRO A 19 2.08 16.27 26.30
C PRO A 19 2.34 15.53 27.63
N PRO A 20 2.54 16.26 28.74
CA PRO A 20 2.76 15.65 30.05
C PRO A 20 1.63 14.67 30.39
N ALA A 21 1.97 13.55 31.02
CA ALA A 21 0.99 12.57 31.46
C ALA A 21 0.00 13.26 32.41
N CYS A 22 -1.30 13.12 32.14
CA CYS A 22 -2.32 13.64 33.05
C CYS A 22 -2.22 12.85 34.36
N LEU A 23 -1.90 13.52 35.47
CA LEU A 23 -1.94 12.89 36.78
C LEU A 23 -3.40 12.54 37.11
N ASP A 24 -3.62 11.26 37.38
CA ASP A 24 -4.82 10.63 37.92
C ASP A 24 -6.18 11.05 37.33
N ALA A 25 -6.66 10.24 36.38
CA ALA A 25 -8.05 10.21 35.90
C ALA A 25 -9.11 9.84 37.00
N ARG A 26 -8.72 9.77 38.28
CA ARG A 26 -9.57 9.51 39.45
C ARG A 26 -9.55 10.63 40.50
N GLY A 27 -8.76 11.67 40.31
CA GLY A 27 -8.75 12.84 41.20
C GLY A 27 -9.77 13.92 40.78
N PRO A 28 -10.13 14.86 41.67
CA PRO A 28 -11.10 15.93 41.40
C PRO A 28 -10.67 16.93 40.31
N ARG A 29 -9.49 16.74 39.68
CA ARG A 29 -8.96 17.50 38.54
C ARG A 29 -8.75 16.66 37.27
N ALA A 30 -9.49 15.57 37.11
CA ALA A 30 -9.40 14.67 35.95
C ALA A 30 -9.65 15.34 34.57
N HIS A 31 -10.04 16.62 34.53
CA HIS A 31 -10.35 17.36 33.30
C HIS A 31 -9.27 18.33 32.80
N GLU A 32 -8.17 18.56 33.53
CA GLU A 32 -7.08 19.45 33.08
C GLU A 32 -5.91 18.66 32.46
N CYS A 33 -6.18 18.00 31.34
CA CYS A 33 -5.13 17.50 30.46
C CYS A 33 -4.65 18.64 29.55
N VAL A 34 -3.34 18.91 29.52
CA VAL A 34 -2.76 19.88 28.58
C VAL A 34 -2.87 19.32 27.16
N PRO A 35 -3.57 20.01 26.23
CA PRO A 35 -3.68 19.54 24.85
C PRO A 35 -2.31 19.53 24.17
N ALA A 36 -2.12 18.58 23.25
CA ALA A 36 -0.88 18.46 22.49
C ALA A 36 -0.57 19.75 21.71
N ARG A 37 0.70 20.17 21.70
CA ARG A 37 1.14 21.39 21.01
C ARG A 37 1.06 21.17 19.49
N GLY A 38 0.76 22.22 18.71
CA GLY A 38 0.54 22.10 17.25
C GLY A 38 1.66 21.39 16.47
N GLY A 39 2.93 21.55 16.89
CA GLY A 39 4.07 20.83 16.31
C GLY A 39 4.10 19.32 16.60
N GLN A 40 3.67 18.90 17.79
CA GLN A 40 3.54 17.48 18.16
C GLN A 40 2.43 16.81 17.34
N LEU A 41 1.32 17.52 17.16
CA LEU A 41 0.20 17.04 16.34
C LEU A 41 0.56 16.94 14.86
N ALA A 42 1.33 17.91 14.33
CA ALA A 42 1.81 17.87 12.95
C ALA A 42 2.76 16.68 12.71
N LEU A 43 3.66 16.39 13.65
CA LEU A 43 4.56 15.24 13.58
C LEU A 43 3.79 13.91 13.60
N LEU A 44 2.79 13.81 14.49
CA LEU A 44 1.90 12.64 14.58
C LEU A 44 1.16 12.40 13.25
N TYR A 45 0.57 13.45 12.66
CA TYR A 45 -0.12 13.33 11.38
C TYR A 45 0.82 12.96 10.25
N ALA A 46 2.00 13.58 10.18
CA ALA A 46 3.02 13.21 9.20
C ALA A 46 3.39 11.73 9.31
N ALA A 47 3.60 11.22 10.54
CA ALA A 47 3.89 9.82 10.77
C ALA A 47 2.74 8.89 10.33
N LEU A 48 1.50 9.23 10.71
CA LEU A 48 0.29 8.48 10.32
C LEU A 48 0.09 8.44 8.81
N TYR A 49 0.22 9.56 8.12
CA TYR A 49 0.10 9.62 6.65
C TYR A 49 1.20 8.80 5.96
N THR A 50 2.43 8.82 6.50
CA THR A 50 3.54 8.04 5.96
C THR A 50 3.35 6.53 6.17
N VAL A 51 2.72 6.12 7.28
CA VAL A 51 2.31 4.73 7.52
C VAL A 51 1.19 4.33 6.56
N ALA A 52 0.15 5.16 6.42
CA ALA A 52 -0.99 4.90 5.55
C ALA A 52 -0.56 4.76 4.08
N ALA A 53 0.26 5.69 3.57
CA ALA A 53 0.82 5.62 2.22
C ALA A 53 1.66 4.34 2.01
N GLY A 54 2.47 3.97 3.01
CA GLY A 54 3.24 2.74 2.96
C GLY A 54 2.38 1.46 2.99
N ALA A 55 1.28 1.45 3.75
CA ALA A 55 0.36 0.32 3.83
C ALA A 55 -0.36 0.11 2.51
N GLY A 56 -0.86 1.20 1.93
CA GLY A 56 -1.52 1.20 0.62
C GLY A 56 -0.58 0.75 -0.48
N GLY A 57 0.64 1.29 -0.51
CA GLY A 57 1.66 0.91 -1.49
C GLY A 57 2.05 -0.57 -1.40
N LEU A 58 2.26 -1.10 -0.20
CA LEU A 58 2.57 -2.53 -0.02
C LEU A 58 1.40 -3.40 -0.51
N LYS A 59 0.16 -3.10 -0.07
CA LYS A 59 -1.02 -3.91 -0.43
C LYS A 59 -1.30 -3.92 -1.93
N ALA A 60 -1.12 -2.78 -2.61
CA ALA A 60 -1.33 -2.68 -4.06
C ALA A 60 -0.32 -3.50 -4.86
N ASN A 61 0.95 -3.54 -4.41
CA ASN A 61 2.02 -4.19 -5.16
C ASN A 61 2.24 -5.66 -4.76
N VAL A 62 1.98 -6.05 -3.52
CA VAL A 62 2.29 -7.41 -3.02
C VAL A 62 1.50 -8.50 -3.74
N SER A 63 0.24 -8.23 -4.08
CA SER A 63 -0.62 -9.20 -4.78
C SER A 63 -0.13 -9.42 -6.21
N GLY A 64 0.13 -8.32 -6.94
CA GLY A 64 0.65 -8.39 -8.31
C GLY A 64 2.03 -9.05 -8.37
N PHE A 65 2.93 -8.67 -7.46
CA PHE A 65 4.25 -9.28 -7.35
C PHE A 65 4.17 -10.78 -7.02
N GLY A 66 3.28 -11.19 -6.12
CA GLY A 66 3.06 -12.60 -5.78
C GLY A 66 2.52 -13.43 -6.96
N SER A 67 1.58 -12.87 -7.73
CA SER A 67 1.07 -13.54 -8.93
C SER A 67 2.09 -13.60 -10.06
N ASP A 68 2.95 -12.57 -10.20
CA ASP A 68 3.97 -12.52 -11.26
C ASP A 68 5.02 -13.63 -11.16
N GLN A 69 5.14 -14.27 -10.00
CA GLN A 69 6.03 -15.40 -9.74
C GLN A 69 5.53 -16.73 -10.32
N PHE A 70 4.25 -16.85 -10.66
CA PHE A 70 3.64 -18.07 -11.21
C PHE A 70 3.19 -17.86 -12.67
N ASP A 71 3.32 -18.87 -13.52
CA ASP A 71 2.79 -18.82 -14.89
C ASP A 71 1.38 -19.41 -14.96
N GLY A 72 0.37 -18.57 -15.22
CA GLY A 72 -1.02 -19.02 -15.38
C GLY A 72 -1.29 -19.88 -16.62
N ARG A 73 -0.26 -20.13 -17.45
CA ARG A 73 -0.35 -21.04 -18.60
C ARG A 73 -0.03 -22.49 -18.24
N ASP A 74 0.59 -22.74 -17.08
CA ASP A 74 0.84 -24.10 -16.58
C ASP A 74 -0.18 -24.43 -15.47
N PRO A 75 -1.05 -25.45 -15.67
CA PRO A 75 -2.06 -25.82 -14.68
C PRO A 75 -1.47 -26.31 -13.34
N ARG A 76 -0.19 -26.74 -13.30
CA ARG A 76 0.49 -27.09 -12.05
C ARG A 76 0.91 -25.85 -11.27
N GLU A 77 1.47 -24.85 -11.95
CA GLU A 77 1.86 -23.57 -11.32
C GLU A 77 0.64 -22.76 -10.88
N GLU A 78 -0.47 -22.81 -11.64
CA GLU A 78 -1.73 -22.16 -11.27
C GLU A 78 -2.29 -22.71 -9.95
N ARG A 79 -2.30 -24.03 -9.75
CA ARG A 79 -2.72 -24.64 -8.47
C ARG A 79 -1.78 -24.26 -7.34
N ALA A 80 -0.47 -24.18 -7.59
CA ALA A 80 0.50 -23.73 -6.60
C ALA A 80 0.29 -22.26 -6.21
N MET A 81 -0.07 -21.41 -7.17
CA MET A 81 -0.43 -20.01 -6.94
C MET A 81 -1.65 -19.88 -6.02
N VAL A 82 -2.73 -20.63 -6.30
CA VAL A 82 -3.95 -20.61 -5.46
C VAL A 82 -3.64 -21.10 -4.05
N PHE A 83 -2.86 -22.17 -3.91
CA PHE A 83 -2.42 -22.68 -2.60
C PHE A 83 -1.59 -21.63 -1.83
N PHE A 84 -0.67 -20.95 -2.51
CA PHE A 84 0.13 -19.87 -1.94
C PHE A 84 -0.75 -18.72 -1.43
N PHE A 85 -1.67 -18.21 -2.24
CA PHE A 85 -2.56 -17.12 -1.83
C PHE A 85 -3.47 -17.53 -0.68
N ASN A 86 -4.03 -18.75 -0.70
CA ASN A 86 -4.88 -19.23 0.38
C ASN A 86 -4.10 -19.32 1.71
N ARG A 87 -2.87 -19.87 1.68
CA ARG A 87 -1.99 -19.87 2.85
C ARG A 87 -1.61 -18.46 3.30
N PHE A 88 -1.33 -17.56 2.36
CA PHE A 88 -1.02 -16.16 2.65
C PHE A 88 -2.17 -15.47 3.39
N TYR A 89 -3.41 -15.58 2.89
CA TYR A 89 -4.60 -14.99 3.53
C TYR A 89 -4.89 -15.60 4.90
N PHE A 90 -4.65 -16.89 5.07
CA PHE A 90 -4.75 -17.54 6.37
C PHE A 90 -3.74 -16.94 7.37
N CYS A 91 -2.47 -16.84 6.98
CA CYS A 91 -1.42 -16.23 7.81
C CYS A 91 -1.70 -14.75 8.12
N VAL A 92 -2.22 -13.98 7.18
CA VAL A 92 -2.61 -12.57 7.40
C VAL A 92 -3.75 -12.47 8.41
N SER A 93 -4.78 -13.31 8.27
CA SER A 93 -5.91 -13.34 9.21
C SER A 93 -5.43 -13.71 10.63
N LEU A 94 -4.59 -14.74 10.74
CA LEU A 94 -4.02 -15.16 12.01
C LEU A 94 -3.10 -14.08 12.61
N GLY A 95 -2.24 -13.46 11.80
CA GLY A 95 -1.38 -12.35 12.22
C GLY A 95 -2.19 -11.14 12.69
N SER A 96 -3.32 -10.85 12.04
CA SER A 96 -4.25 -9.79 12.49
C SER A 96 -4.84 -10.10 13.85
N LEU A 97 -5.21 -11.36 14.13
CA LEU A 97 -5.71 -11.78 15.44
C LEU A 97 -4.63 -11.58 16.52
N PHE A 98 -3.39 -12.00 16.26
CA PHE A 98 -2.27 -11.78 17.19
C PHE A 98 -1.94 -10.29 17.36
N ALA A 99 -2.05 -9.48 16.32
CA ALA A 99 -1.83 -8.04 16.40
C ALA A 99 -2.87 -7.37 17.33
N VAL A 100 -4.16 -7.68 17.19
CA VAL A 100 -5.18 -7.05 18.05
C VAL A 100 -5.22 -7.61 19.47
N THR A 101 -4.65 -8.79 19.72
CA THR A 101 -4.61 -9.42 21.05
C THR A 101 -3.28 -9.20 21.74
N VAL A 102 -2.21 -9.83 21.24
CA VAL A 102 -0.88 -9.84 21.86
C VAL A 102 -0.19 -8.49 21.74
N LEU A 103 -0.21 -7.86 20.56
CA LEU A 103 0.48 -6.57 20.39
C LEU A 103 -0.18 -5.47 21.22
N VAL A 104 -1.53 -5.43 21.27
CA VAL A 104 -2.28 -4.51 22.12
C VAL A 104 -1.97 -4.76 23.60
N TYR A 105 -1.98 -6.02 24.03
CA TYR A 105 -1.63 -6.39 25.40
C TYR A 105 -0.22 -5.90 25.78
N VAL A 106 0.78 -6.07 24.90
CA VAL A 106 2.15 -5.61 25.11
C VAL A 106 2.23 -4.08 25.16
N GLN A 107 1.51 -3.38 24.27
CA GLN A 107 1.49 -1.91 24.26
C GLN A 107 0.88 -1.33 25.54
N ASP A 108 -0.17 -1.96 26.07
CA ASP A 108 -0.91 -1.49 27.24
C ASP A 108 -0.28 -1.90 28.57
N ASN A 109 0.26 -3.13 28.70
CA ASN A 109 0.74 -3.66 29.97
C ASN A 109 2.27 -3.60 30.14
N VAL A 110 3.04 -3.76 29.06
CA VAL A 110 4.52 -3.78 29.10
C VAL A 110 5.11 -2.42 28.71
N GLY A 111 4.37 -1.67 27.89
CA GLY A 111 4.68 -0.30 27.54
C GLY A 111 4.81 -0.09 26.04
N ARG A 112 4.36 1.09 25.59
CA ARG A 112 4.32 1.50 24.19
C ARG A 112 5.66 1.36 23.45
N GLY A 113 6.79 1.61 24.12
CA GLY A 113 8.12 1.46 23.52
C GLY A 113 8.43 0.03 23.06
N TRP A 114 8.10 -0.98 23.86
CA TRP A 114 8.30 -2.39 23.51
C TRP A 114 7.40 -2.82 22.35
N GLY A 115 6.13 -2.39 22.35
CA GLY A 115 5.21 -2.68 21.25
C GLY A 115 5.65 -2.10 19.90
N TYR A 116 6.15 -0.86 19.89
CA TYR A 116 6.71 -0.26 18.66
C TYR A 116 8.04 -0.90 18.26
N GLY A 117 8.89 -1.28 19.21
CA GLY A 117 10.14 -2.00 18.94
C GLY A 117 9.91 -3.34 18.24
N VAL A 118 9.00 -4.16 18.76
CA VAL A 118 8.62 -5.45 18.13
C VAL A 118 8.11 -5.24 16.71
N SER A 119 7.28 -4.23 16.49
CA SER A 119 6.76 -3.88 15.17
C SER A 119 7.86 -3.46 14.19
N ALA A 120 8.84 -2.67 14.66
CA ALA A 120 9.98 -2.23 13.86
C ALA A 120 10.90 -3.40 13.47
N VAL A 121 11.21 -4.30 14.40
CA VAL A 121 12.01 -5.51 14.12
C VAL A 121 11.31 -6.42 13.12
N ALA A 122 10.01 -6.65 13.27
CA ALA A 122 9.23 -7.44 12.32
C ALA A 122 9.28 -6.84 10.90
N MET A 123 9.16 -5.52 10.77
CA MET A 123 9.28 -4.83 9.48
C MET A 123 10.70 -4.96 8.90
N ALA A 124 11.75 -4.81 9.71
CA ALA A 124 13.13 -4.97 9.26
C ALA A 124 13.41 -6.39 8.77
N LEU A 125 12.93 -7.41 9.49
CA LEU A 125 13.01 -8.81 9.07
C LEU A 125 12.27 -9.06 7.75
N ALA A 126 11.07 -8.51 7.59
CA ALA A 126 10.31 -8.64 6.34
C ALA A 126 11.07 -8.03 5.15
N VAL A 127 11.67 -6.85 5.34
CA VAL A 127 12.51 -6.20 4.32
C VAL A 127 13.75 -7.04 4.03
N ALA A 128 14.43 -7.57 5.05
CA ALA A 128 15.61 -8.40 4.87
C ALA A 128 15.31 -9.68 4.07
N VAL A 129 14.19 -10.35 4.36
CA VAL A 129 13.73 -11.52 3.62
C VAL A 129 13.40 -11.17 2.17
N LEU A 130 12.72 -10.04 1.93
CA LEU A 130 12.43 -9.56 0.58
C LEU A 130 13.73 -9.30 -0.21
N VAL A 131 14.68 -8.59 0.40
CA VAL A 131 15.97 -8.27 -0.23
C VAL A 131 16.80 -9.53 -0.48
N ALA A 132 16.82 -10.47 0.46
CA ALA A 132 17.49 -11.76 0.27
C ALA A 132 16.84 -12.63 -0.81
N GLY A 133 15.54 -12.46 -1.05
CA GLY A 133 14.79 -13.12 -2.12
C GLY A 133 14.98 -12.52 -3.51
N THR A 134 15.44 -11.26 -3.60
CA THR A 134 15.70 -10.51 -4.85
C THR A 134 16.31 -11.33 -5.99
N PRO A 135 17.41 -12.10 -5.79
CA PRO A 135 18.04 -12.84 -6.89
C PRO A 135 17.20 -14.02 -7.43
N ARG A 136 16.15 -14.45 -6.71
CA ARG A 136 15.26 -15.54 -7.12
C ARG A 136 13.94 -15.06 -7.73
N TYR A 137 13.71 -13.75 -7.80
CA TYR A 137 12.46 -13.20 -8.30
C TYR A 137 12.44 -13.10 -9.84
N ARG A 138 11.27 -13.41 -10.41
CA ARG A 138 11.05 -13.39 -11.85
C ARG A 138 10.49 -12.04 -12.24
N TYR A 139 11.35 -11.15 -12.71
CA TYR A 139 10.92 -9.81 -13.12
C TYR A 139 10.16 -9.85 -14.45
N ARG A 140 8.85 -9.59 -14.41
CA ARG A 140 8.03 -9.31 -15.59
C ARG A 140 8.38 -7.91 -16.13
N ARG A 141 8.41 -7.75 -17.45
CA ARG A 141 8.60 -6.42 -18.08
C ARG A 141 7.46 -5.49 -17.63
N PRO A 142 7.73 -4.20 -17.36
CA PRO A 142 6.69 -3.27 -16.94
C PRO A 142 5.60 -3.19 -18.01
N GLN A 143 4.41 -3.69 -17.69
CA GLN A 143 3.22 -3.43 -18.49
C GLN A 143 2.78 -1.99 -18.21
N GLY A 144 2.54 -1.20 -19.27
CA GLY A 144 2.23 0.21 -19.14
C GLY A 144 1.08 0.50 -18.16
N SER A 145 1.06 1.70 -17.56
CA SER A 145 0.04 2.03 -16.56
C SER A 145 -1.33 2.30 -17.19
N PRO A 146 -2.41 1.59 -16.82
CA PRO A 146 -3.76 1.87 -17.30
C PRO A 146 -4.24 3.28 -16.94
N LEU A 147 -3.70 3.89 -15.89
CA LEU A 147 -3.97 5.29 -15.53
C LEU A 147 -3.52 6.27 -16.61
N THR A 148 -2.43 5.97 -17.32
CA THR A 148 -1.99 6.80 -18.45
C THR A 148 -2.93 6.68 -19.65
N ALA A 149 -3.56 5.51 -19.85
CA ALA A 149 -4.58 5.34 -20.87
C ALA A 149 -5.84 6.16 -20.53
N VAL A 150 -6.33 6.07 -19.28
CA VAL A 150 -7.47 6.88 -18.80
C VAL A 150 -7.16 8.37 -18.90
N GLY A 151 -5.98 8.80 -18.44
CA GLY A 151 -5.56 10.20 -18.54
C GLY A 151 -5.47 10.70 -19.99
N ARG A 152 -4.97 9.87 -20.92
CA ARG A 152 -4.98 10.19 -22.36
C ARG A 152 -6.38 10.32 -22.91
N VAL A 153 -7.30 9.42 -22.55
CA VAL A 153 -8.70 9.47 -22.99
C VAL A 153 -9.40 10.71 -22.43
N LEU A 154 -9.24 11.01 -21.14
CA LEU A 154 -9.82 12.22 -20.53
C LEU A 154 -9.24 13.49 -21.15
N ALA A 155 -7.94 13.56 -21.37
CA ALA A 155 -7.30 14.72 -22.02
C ALA A 155 -7.69 14.85 -23.49
N ALA A 156 -7.94 13.75 -24.20
CA ALA A 156 -8.43 13.75 -25.57
C ALA A 156 -9.90 14.18 -25.63
N ALA A 157 -10.75 13.66 -24.74
CA ALA A 157 -12.16 14.04 -24.62
C ALA A 157 -12.31 15.53 -24.26
N TRP A 158 -11.51 16.02 -23.32
CA TRP A 158 -11.53 17.43 -22.92
C TRP A 158 -11.09 18.37 -24.05
N ARG A 159 -10.04 18.01 -24.80
CA ARG A 159 -9.59 18.79 -25.97
C ARG A 159 -10.61 18.76 -27.11
N LYS A 160 -11.28 17.63 -27.32
CA LYS A 160 -12.25 17.43 -28.41
C LYS A 160 -13.69 17.81 -28.03
N ARG A 161 -13.93 18.34 -26.83
CA ARG A 161 -15.28 18.70 -26.33
C ARG A 161 -16.04 19.76 -27.15
N ARG A 162 -15.34 20.50 -28.02
CA ARG A 162 -15.92 21.55 -28.87
C ARG A 162 -16.11 21.10 -30.33
N LEU A 163 -15.74 19.87 -30.67
CA LEU A 163 -15.96 19.32 -32.00
C LEU A 163 -17.43 18.84 -32.10
N PRO A 164 -18.10 19.07 -33.24
CA PRO A 164 -19.41 18.50 -33.48
C PRO A 164 -19.33 16.97 -33.43
N LEU A 165 -20.33 16.33 -32.83
CA LEU A 165 -20.41 14.86 -32.83
C LEU A 165 -20.59 14.40 -34.29
N PRO A 166 -19.76 13.47 -34.79
CA PRO A 166 -19.99 12.86 -36.09
C PRO A 166 -21.34 12.12 -36.07
N ALA A 167 -22.09 12.21 -37.17
CA ALA A 167 -23.44 11.65 -37.28
C ALA A 167 -23.46 10.11 -37.26
N ASP A 168 -22.31 9.48 -37.45
CA ASP A 168 -22.16 8.03 -37.54
C ASP A 168 -21.17 7.50 -36.48
N ALA A 169 -21.62 6.52 -35.67
CA ALA A 169 -20.81 5.92 -34.60
C ALA A 169 -19.60 5.12 -35.14
N ALA A 170 -19.63 4.72 -36.41
CA ALA A 170 -18.57 3.97 -37.08
C ALA A 170 -17.30 4.81 -37.33
N GLU A 171 -17.40 6.14 -37.42
CA GLU A 171 -16.24 7.02 -37.61
C GLU A 171 -15.46 7.30 -36.31
N LEU A 172 -16.09 7.07 -35.15
CA LEU A 172 -15.50 7.36 -33.83
C LEU A 172 -14.24 6.55 -33.54
N HIS A 173 -14.09 5.38 -34.16
CA HIS A 173 -12.95 4.47 -34.00
C HIS A 173 -12.02 4.40 -35.23
N GLY A 174 -12.22 5.25 -36.24
CA GLY A 174 -11.34 5.31 -37.41
C GLY A 174 -11.23 4.01 -38.22
N PHE A 175 -12.14 3.04 -38.03
CA PHE A 175 -12.13 1.77 -38.76
C PHE A 175 -12.26 1.97 -40.28
N ALA A 176 -12.93 3.03 -40.73
CA ALA A 176 -13.02 3.39 -42.15
C ALA A 176 -11.82 4.19 -42.68
N ALA A 177 -11.08 4.89 -41.81
CA ALA A 177 -9.94 5.72 -42.19
C ALA A 177 -8.59 4.95 -42.18
N ALA A 178 -8.56 3.77 -41.55
CA ALA A 178 -7.42 2.88 -41.63
C ALA A 178 -7.41 2.17 -43.00
N LYS A 179 -6.83 2.82 -44.01
CA LYS A 179 -6.28 2.09 -45.16
C LYS A 179 -5.19 1.16 -44.64
N VAL A 180 -5.58 -0.06 -44.30
CA VAL A 180 -4.64 -1.17 -44.11
C VAL A 180 -3.93 -1.33 -45.46
N ALA A 181 -2.62 -1.08 -45.50
CA ALA A 181 -1.83 -1.33 -46.68
C ALA A 181 -1.94 -2.83 -47.02
N HIS A 182 -2.53 -3.16 -48.16
CA HIS A 182 -2.56 -4.51 -48.69
C HIS A 182 -1.11 -5.00 -48.75
N THR A 183 -0.77 -5.98 -47.91
CA THR A 183 0.54 -6.62 -47.94
C THR A 183 0.32 -8.02 -48.49
N ASP A 184 0.77 -8.26 -49.72
CA ASP A 184 0.67 -9.54 -50.45
C ASP A 184 1.62 -10.61 -49.88
N ARG A 185 1.68 -10.77 -48.56
CA ARG A 185 2.59 -11.68 -47.85
C ARG A 185 1.93 -12.94 -47.29
N LEU A 186 0.72 -13.25 -47.74
CA LEU A 186 0.08 -14.54 -47.47
C LEU A 186 -0.34 -15.18 -48.80
N ARG A 187 0.63 -15.80 -49.46
CA ARG A 187 0.41 -16.87 -50.43
C ARG A 187 1.38 -17.99 -50.13
#